data_AF-A0A1B6FF05-F1
#
_entry.id   AF-A0A1B6FF05-F1
#
_cell.length_a   1.000
_cell.length_b   1.000
_cell.length_c   1.000
_cell.angle_alpha   90.00
_cell.angle_beta   90.00
_cell.angle_gamma   90.00
#
_symmetry.space_group_name_H-M   'P 1'
#
loop_
_entity.id
_entity.type
_entity.pdbx_description
1 polymer ?
#
loop_
_entity_poly.entity_id
_entity_poly.type
_entity_poly.pdbx_seq_one_letter_code
_entity_poly.pdbx_strand_id
1 'polypeptide(L)'
;MECGVLRGGGGGDVEERRSPAKTGLHVNFIEKGEVKERREKFLTAKYGSHQMSLIRKRLAVEMWLYDELQKLYESSSNTDKDSKNREVEVDIDELLDMDNDDQRRRHLQELLVDAKKSTHDVKKFVDDLLERTKTL
;
A
#
# COMPACT_ATOMS: atom_id res chain seq x y z
N MET A 1 -18.43 26.77 -50.00
CA MET A 1 -19.12 27.33 -51.19
C MET A 1 -19.79 26.11 -51.82
N GLU A 2 -21.11 25.92 -51.81
CA GLU A 2 -22.19 26.89 -52.02
C GLU A 2 -23.50 26.41 -51.38
N CYS A 3 -24.37 27.38 -51.11
CA CYS A 3 -25.70 27.24 -50.52
C CYS A 3 -26.68 26.55 -51.48
N GLY A 4 -27.49 25.62 -50.95
CA GLY A 4 -28.67 25.07 -51.64
C GLY A 4 -29.95 25.57 -50.98
N VAL A 5 -30.72 26.37 -51.72
CA VAL A 5 -31.93 27.10 -51.30
C VAL A 5 -33.13 26.17 -51.08
N LEU A 6 -33.87 26.43 -49.99
CA LEU A 6 -35.18 25.87 -49.67
C LEU A 6 -36.28 26.47 -50.55
N ARG A 7 -37.21 25.62 -51.02
CA ARG A 7 -38.55 26.07 -51.41
C ARG A 7 -39.63 25.05 -51.05
N GLY A 8 -40.48 25.46 -50.11
CA GLY A 8 -41.93 25.32 -50.25
C GLY A 8 -42.62 24.23 -49.43
N GLY A 9 -43.52 24.68 -48.55
CA GLY A 9 -44.89 24.16 -48.56
C GLY A 9 -45.43 23.59 -47.26
N GLY A 10 -46.49 24.24 -46.75
CA GLY A 10 -47.65 23.52 -46.23
C GLY A 10 -47.83 23.59 -44.71
N GLY A 11 -48.95 24.20 -44.30
CA GLY A 11 -49.34 24.38 -42.91
C GLY A 11 -49.76 23.09 -42.20
N GLY A 12 -49.86 23.20 -40.88
CA GLY A 12 -50.31 22.14 -39.99
C GLY A 12 -50.11 22.55 -38.54
N ASP A 13 -51.18 23.07 -37.95
CA ASP A 13 -51.54 23.05 -36.53
C ASP A 13 -50.55 23.58 -35.49
N VAL A 14 -50.95 24.71 -34.92
CA VAL A 14 -50.48 25.25 -33.63
C VAL A 14 -50.92 24.29 -32.54
N GLU A 15 -50.10 23.27 -32.27
CA GLU A 15 -50.19 22.49 -31.04
C GLU A 15 -49.05 22.93 -30.12
N GLU A 16 -49.35 23.90 -29.27
CA GLU A 16 -48.53 24.28 -28.12
C GLU A 16 -48.47 23.09 -27.14
N ARG A 17 -47.70 22.06 -27.50
CA ARG A 17 -47.18 21.10 -26.52
C ARG A 17 -46.00 21.76 -25.85
N ARG A 18 -46.29 22.60 -24.85
CA ARG A 18 -45.32 22.91 -23.79
C ARG A 18 -44.72 21.59 -23.37
N SER A 19 -43.40 21.45 -23.59
CA SER A 19 -42.59 20.40 -23.00
C SER A 19 -43.07 20.19 -21.57
N PRO A 20 -43.41 18.96 -21.13
CA PRO A 20 -43.78 18.77 -19.74
C PRO A 20 -42.59 19.26 -18.94
N ALA A 21 -42.80 20.36 -18.23
CA ALA A 21 -41.86 20.87 -17.26
C ALA A 21 -41.39 19.67 -16.45
N LYS A 22 -40.09 19.60 -16.17
CA LYS A 22 -39.47 18.61 -15.28
C LYS A 22 -40.05 18.75 -13.86
N THR A 23 -41.32 18.46 -13.67
CA THR A 23 -42.02 18.37 -12.38
C THR A 23 -41.93 16.92 -11.96
N GLY A 24 -40.77 16.55 -11.42
CA GLY A 24 -40.53 15.17 -11.04
C GLY A 24 -39.15 14.86 -10.47
N LEU A 25 -38.29 15.84 -10.24
CA LEU A 25 -37.10 15.65 -9.41
C LEU A 25 -37.51 15.70 -7.93
N HIS A 26 -38.32 14.74 -7.51
CA HIS A 26 -38.52 14.46 -6.08
C HIS A 26 -37.37 13.57 -5.63
N VAL A 27 -36.44 14.15 -4.87
CA VAL A 27 -35.48 13.36 -4.09
C VAL A 27 -36.22 12.84 -2.86
N ASN A 28 -36.40 11.52 -2.79
CA ASN A 28 -36.97 10.88 -1.62
C ASN A 28 -35.99 11.03 -0.44
N PHE A 29 -36.18 12.05 0.40
CA PHE A 29 -35.60 12.04 1.73
C PHE A 29 -36.39 11.01 2.53
N ILE A 30 -35.79 9.84 2.75
CA ILE A 30 -36.36 8.85 3.66
C ILE A 30 -36.46 9.53 5.02
N GLU A 31 -37.71 9.70 5.48
CA GLU A 31 -38.07 10.28 6.75
C GLU A 31 -37.32 9.57 7.89
N LYS A 32 -36.76 10.37 8.79
CA LYS A 32 -35.87 9.93 9.87
C LYS A 32 -36.58 8.91 10.76
N GLY A 33 -36.25 7.63 10.61
CA GLY A 33 -36.79 6.57 11.48
C GLY A 33 -35.88 5.37 11.67
N GLU A 34 -35.53 4.65 10.59
CA GLU A 34 -34.96 3.30 10.74
C GLU A 34 -33.77 2.97 9.82
N VAL A 35 -33.20 3.96 9.11
CA VAL A 35 -32.07 3.70 8.19
C VAL A 35 -30.69 3.81 8.88
N LYS A 36 -30.64 4.19 10.16
CA LYS A 36 -29.38 4.37 10.89
C LYS A 36 -28.74 3.03 11.28
N GLU A 37 -29.54 1.99 11.52
CA GLU A 37 -29.04 0.71 12.04
C GLU A 37 -28.34 -0.15 10.95
N ARG A 38 -28.80 -0.06 9.69
CA ARG A 38 -28.25 -0.90 8.60
C ARG A 38 -26.93 -0.39 8.00
N ARG A 39 -26.40 0.73 8.51
CA ARG A 39 -25.14 1.34 8.06
C ARG A 39 -24.01 1.24 9.09
N GLU A 40 -24.13 0.39 10.09
CA GLU A 40 -22.96 -0.14 10.82
C GLU A 40 -22.20 -1.15 9.94
N LYS A 41 -21.88 -0.73 8.71
CA LYS A 41 -20.94 -1.45 7.86
C LYS A 41 -19.58 -1.18 8.47
N PHE A 42 -18.93 -2.21 8.99
CA PHE A 42 -17.53 -2.15 9.41
C PHE A 42 -16.75 -1.27 8.42
N LEU A 43 -16.25 -0.12 8.89
CA LEU A 43 -15.49 0.86 8.10
C LEU A 43 -14.11 0.31 7.67
N THR A 44 -13.77 -0.88 8.16
CA THR A 44 -12.57 -1.60 7.79
C THR A 44 -12.86 -2.47 6.57
N ALA A 45 -12.39 -1.99 5.42
CA ALA A 45 -12.24 -2.85 4.25
C ALA A 45 -11.38 -4.06 4.66
N LYS A 46 -11.82 -5.27 4.27
CA LYS A 46 -11.05 -6.49 4.50
C LYS A 46 -10.10 -6.71 3.32
N TYR A 47 -8.86 -7.08 3.62
CA TYR A 47 -7.92 -7.57 2.62
C TYR A 47 -8.42 -8.91 2.05
N GLY A 48 -8.29 -9.09 0.73
CA GLY A 48 -8.56 -10.38 0.09
C GLY A 48 -7.54 -11.45 0.51
N SER A 49 -7.84 -12.72 0.20
CA SER A 49 -6.98 -13.85 0.57
C SER A 49 -5.51 -13.66 0.16
N HIS A 50 -5.28 -13.20 -1.07
CA HIS A 50 -3.93 -12.94 -1.59
C HIS A 50 -3.22 -11.81 -0.83
N GLN A 51 -3.90 -10.67 -0.65
CA GLN A 51 -3.37 -9.52 0.10
C GLN A 51 -3.01 -9.93 1.54
N MET A 52 -3.90 -10.67 2.19
CA MET A 52 -3.65 -11.19 3.53
C MET A 52 -2.49 -12.21 3.56
N SER A 53 -2.29 -12.99 2.50
CA SER A 53 -1.11 -13.84 2.35
C SER A 53 0.19 -13.04 2.23
N LEU A 54 0.20 -11.96 1.44
CA LEU A 54 1.37 -11.08 1.30
C LEU A 54 1.70 -10.39 2.62
N ILE A 55 0.69 -9.86 3.32
CA ILE A 55 0.86 -9.25 4.66
C ILE A 55 1.52 -10.24 5.62
N ARG A 56 1.03 -11.50 5.67
CA ARG A 56 1.61 -12.53 6.53
C ARG A 56 3.05 -12.88 6.16
N LYS A 57 3.35 -13.00 4.87
CA LYS A 57 4.72 -13.26 4.39
C LYS A 57 5.65 -12.12 4.78
N ARG A 58 5.25 -10.87 4.52
CA ARG A 58 6.02 -9.69 4.88
C ARG A 58 6.29 -9.68 6.38
N LEU A 59 5.26 -9.83 7.20
CA LEU A 59 5.40 -9.84 8.66
C LEU A 59 6.38 -10.93 9.13
N ALA A 60 6.38 -12.11 8.49
CA ALA A 60 7.34 -13.17 8.83
C ALA A 60 8.79 -12.77 8.54
N VAL A 61 9.03 -12.05 7.44
CA VAL A 61 10.37 -11.50 7.11
C VAL A 61 10.76 -10.40 8.09
N GLU A 62 9.85 -9.47 8.40
CA GLU A 62 10.08 -8.37 9.37
C GLU A 62 10.42 -8.90 10.77
N MET A 63 9.66 -9.89 11.26
CA MET A 63 9.94 -10.52 12.56
C MET A 63 11.29 -11.24 12.57
N TRP A 64 11.61 -11.99 11.52
CA TRP A 64 12.90 -12.65 11.43
C TRP A 64 14.06 -11.64 11.37
N LEU A 65 13.89 -10.56 10.59
CA LEU A 65 14.87 -9.49 10.47
C LEU A 65 15.17 -8.87 11.84
N TYR A 66 14.13 -8.51 12.60
CA TYR A 66 14.28 -7.95 13.93
C TYR A 66 15.07 -8.90 14.87
N ASP A 67 14.67 -10.18 14.93
CA ASP A 67 15.33 -11.16 15.80
C ASP A 67 16.79 -11.39 15.41
N GLU A 68 17.09 -11.49 14.12
CA GLU A 68 18.44 -11.79 13.64
C GLU A 68 19.36 -10.56 13.75
N LEU A 69 18.83 -9.36 13.55
CA LEU A 69 19.53 -8.10 13.77
C LEU A 69 19.85 -7.92 15.26
N GLN A 70 18.89 -8.19 16.15
CA GLN A 70 19.12 -8.17 17.59
C GLN A 70 20.25 -9.13 17.99
N LYS A 71 20.27 -10.37 17.46
CA LYS A 71 21.39 -11.30 17.70
C LYS A 71 22.73 -10.74 17.24
N LEU A 72 22.78 -10.02 16.11
CA LEU A 72 24.00 -9.45 15.54
C LEU A 72 24.60 -8.34 16.43
N TYR A 73 23.76 -7.61 17.16
CA TYR A 73 24.17 -6.50 18.04
C TYR A 73 24.21 -6.86 19.54
N GLU A 74 23.59 -7.95 19.95
CA GLU A 74 23.71 -8.54 21.29
C GLU A 74 25.09 -9.19 21.47
N SER A 75 26.07 -8.37 21.86
CA SER A 75 27.33 -8.85 22.43
C SER A 75 27.09 -9.42 23.84
N SER A 76 27.61 -10.61 24.12
CA SER A 76 27.43 -11.43 25.34
C SER A 76 27.83 -10.79 26.68
N SER A 77 28.19 -9.51 26.72
CA SER A 77 28.50 -8.73 27.92
C SER A 77 27.41 -7.69 28.15
N ASN A 78 26.42 -8.07 28.95
CA ASN A 78 25.30 -7.27 29.44
C ASN A 78 25.73 -6.12 30.40
N THR A 79 26.89 -5.49 30.17
CA THR A 79 27.56 -4.61 31.15
C THR A 79 27.69 -3.16 30.70
N ASP A 80 27.68 -2.85 29.40
CA ASP A 80 27.79 -1.46 28.95
C ASP A 80 26.43 -0.89 28.51
N LYS A 81 25.70 -0.38 29.50
CA LYS A 81 24.54 0.52 29.33
C LYS A 81 24.89 1.85 28.61
N ASP A 82 26.17 2.08 28.29
CA ASP A 82 26.67 3.36 27.77
C ASP A 82 27.17 3.29 26.32
N SER A 83 27.27 2.08 25.74
CA SER A 83 27.64 1.96 24.34
C SER A 83 26.41 2.25 23.50
N LYS A 84 26.45 3.35 22.74
CA LYS A 84 25.51 3.73 21.69
C LYS A 84 25.27 2.55 20.74
N ASN A 85 24.44 1.59 21.13
CA ASN A 85 23.85 0.63 20.20
C ASN A 85 23.00 1.50 19.30
N ARG A 86 23.59 1.88 18.18
CA ARG A 86 22.89 2.57 17.12
C ARG A 86 21.72 1.65 16.78
N GLU A 87 20.50 2.10 16.99
CA GLU A 87 19.31 1.40 16.50
C GLU A 87 19.45 1.41 14.98
N VAL A 88 19.98 0.31 14.45
CA VAL A 88 20.04 0.07 13.01
C VAL A 88 18.69 -0.53 12.66
N GLU A 89 17.97 0.13 11.77
CA GLU A 89 16.70 -0.32 11.21
C GLU A 89 16.92 -0.56 9.71
N VAL A 90 16.47 -1.72 9.23
CA VAL A 90 16.61 -2.12 7.82
C VAL A 90 15.22 -2.07 7.18
N ASP A 91 15.01 -1.15 6.25
CA ASP A 91 13.73 -0.99 5.56
C ASP A 91 13.57 -2.02 4.42
N ILE A 92 12.63 -2.96 4.57
CA ILE A 92 12.36 -3.98 3.55
C ILE A 92 11.84 -3.36 2.24
N ASP A 93 11.00 -2.33 2.32
CA ASP A 93 10.44 -1.67 1.14
C ASP A 93 11.56 -0.98 0.32
N GLU A 94 12.55 -0.35 0.97
CA GLU A 94 13.72 0.23 0.29
C GLU A 94 14.57 -0.85 -0.41
N LEU A 95 14.77 -2.01 0.22
CA LEU A 95 15.47 -3.12 -0.43
C LEU A 95 14.71 -3.66 -1.64
N LEU A 96 13.38 -3.76 -1.55
CA LEU A 96 12.53 -4.23 -2.64
C LEU A 96 12.53 -3.27 -3.83
N ASP A 97 12.67 -1.96 -3.59
CA ASP A 97 12.75 -0.94 -4.64
C ASP A 97 14.09 -0.96 -5.41
N MET A 98 15.13 -1.62 -4.90
CA MET A 98 16.40 -1.79 -5.62
C MET A 98 16.33 -2.91 -6.65
N ASP A 99 16.85 -2.69 -7.86
CA ASP A 99 16.78 -3.65 -8.97
C ASP A 99 17.78 -4.82 -8.86
N ASN A 100 18.93 -4.61 -8.21
CA ASN A 100 20.06 -5.56 -8.21
C ASN A 100 20.41 -6.08 -6.81
N ASP A 101 20.60 -7.40 -6.70
CA ASP A 101 21.09 -8.05 -5.47
C ASP A 101 22.45 -7.50 -5.02
N ASP A 102 23.36 -7.15 -5.95
CA ASP A 102 24.66 -6.55 -5.62
C ASP A 102 24.53 -5.19 -4.94
N GLN A 103 23.57 -4.37 -5.39
CA GLN A 103 23.28 -3.07 -4.79
C GLN A 103 22.70 -3.25 -3.39
N ARG A 104 21.71 -4.15 -3.23
CA ARG A 104 21.12 -4.50 -1.93
C ARG A 104 22.19 -4.99 -0.94
N ARG A 105 23.11 -5.84 -1.40
CA ARG A 105 24.25 -6.34 -0.58
C ARG A 105 25.14 -5.20 -0.09
N ARG A 106 25.51 -4.26 -0.97
CA ARG A 106 26.37 -3.12 -0.61
C ARG A 106 25.68 -2.21 0.39
N HIS A 107 24.42 -1.86 0.13
CA HIS A 107 23.62 -1.04 1.04
C HIS A 107 23.53 -1.67 2.44
N LEU A 108 23.23 -2.97 2.52
CA LEU A 108 23.19 -3.68 3.80
C LEU A 108 24.55 -3.75 4.50
N GLN A 109 25.65 -3.92 3.76
CA GLN A 109 26.99 -3.91 4.34
C GLN A 109 27.39 -2.54 4.89
N GLU A 110 27.00 -1.45 4.23
CA GLU A 110 27.22 -0.09 4.72
C GLU A 110 26.40 0.19 5.98
N LEU A 111 25.15 -0.30 6.03
CA LEU A 111 24.27 -0.14 7.18
C LEU A 111 24.76 -0.93 8.41
N LEU A 112 25.31 -2.12 8.18
CA LEU A 112 25.76 -3.06 9.22
C LEU A 112 27.25 -2.96 9.54
N VAL A 113 27.94 -1.89 9.11
CA VAL A 113 29.39 -1.72 9.36
C VAL A 113 29.74 -1.69 10.85
N ASP A 114 28.80 -1.25 11.69
CA ASP A 114 28.94 -1.13 13.14
C ASP A 114 28.58 -2.44 13.89
N ALA A 115 28.28 -3.52 13.18
CA ALA A 115 27.90 -4.80 13.78
C ALA A 115 29.04 -5.39 14.63
N LYS A 116 28.70 -5.91 15.82
CA LYS A 116 29.68 -6.42 16.80
C LYS A 116 30.19 -7.83 16.50
N LYS A 117 29.52 -8.57 15.61
CA LYS A 117 29.90 -9.95 15.22
C LYS A 117 30.94 -9.99 14.10
N SER A 118 31.38 -11.20 13.79
CA SER A 118 32.29 -11.50 12.67
C SER A 118 31.72 -11.02 11.33
N THR A 119 32.59 -10.58 10.43
CA THR A 119 32.25 -10.26 9.04
C THR A 119 31.59 -11.42 8.29
N HIS A 120 31.89 -12.66 8.69
CA HIS A 120 31.24 -13.85 8.16
C HIS A 120 29.76 -13.94 8.58
N ASP A 121 29.45 -13.64 9.85
CA ASP A 121 28.08 -13.67 10.36
C ASP A 121 27.23 -12.57 9.73
N VAL A 122 27.81 -11.37 9.55
CA VAL A 122 27.16 -10.27 8.83
C VAL A 122 26.88 -10.66 7.39
N LYS A 123 27.86 -11.25 6.68
CA LYS A 123 27.66 -11.69 5.29
C LYS A 123 26.57 -12.75 5.18
N LYS A 124 26.58 -13.74 6.08
CA LYS A 124 25.55 -14.78 6.13
C LYS A 124 24.16 -14.17 6.38
N PHE A 125 24.05 -13.23 7.32
CA PHE A 125 22.81 -12.49 7.57
C PHE A 125 22.30 -11.79 6.30
N VAL A 126 23.19 -11.11 5.56
CA VAL A 126 22.83 -10.43 4.30
C VAL A 126 22.33 -11.44 3.25
N ASP A 127 23.02 -12.56 3.09
CA ASP A 127 22.60 -13.63 2.17
C ASP A 127 21.22 -14.19 2.56
N ASP A 128 21.04 -14.54 3.83
CA ASP A 128 19.81 -15.08 4.42
C ASP A 128 18.62 -14.09 4.33
N LEU A 129 18.89 -12.78 4.43
CA LEU A 129 17.88 -11.73 4.28
C LEU A 129 17.43 -11.66 2.82
N LEU A 130 18.35 -11.58 1.87
CA LEU A 130 18.03 -11.48 0.43
C LEU A 130 17.26 -12.69 -0.09
N GLU A 131 17.56 -13.89 0.40
CA GLU A 131 16.77 -15.07 0.08
C GLU A 131 15.33 -14.97 0.57
N ARG A 132 15.12 -14.42 1.77
CA ARG A 132 13.78 -14.20 2.33
C ARG A 132 13.03 -13.09 1.61
N THR A 133 13.70 -12.00 1.24
CA THR A 133 13.07 -10.88 0.51
C THR A 133 12.55 -11.32 -0.87
N LYS A 134 13.19 -12.30 -1.52
CA LYS A 134 12.71 -12.89 -2.79
C LYS A 134 11.36 -13.61 -2.70
N THR A 135 10.89 -13.90 -1.47
CA THR A 135 9.61 -14.58 -1.26
C THR A 135 8.41 -13.64 -1.16
N LEU A 136 8.69 -12.34 -1.05
CA LEU A 136 7.73 -11.22 -1.00
C LEU A 136 7.37 -10.76 -2.41
#